data_AF-A0A7V3I4J4-F1
#
_entry.id   AF-A0A7V3I4J4-F1
#
_cell.length_a   1.000
_cell.length_b   1.000
_cell.length_c   1.000
_cell.angle_alpha   90.00
_cell.angle_beta   90.00
_cell.angle_gamma   90.00
#
_symmetry.space_group_name_H-M   'P 1'
#
loop_
_entity.id
_entity.type
_entity.pdbx_description
1 polymer ?
#
loop_
_entity_poly.entity_id
_entity_poly.type
_entity_poly.pdbx_seq_one_letter_code
_entity_poly.pdbx_strand_id
1 'polypeptide(L)'
;MIDVSDKDSYIVDIFRVKGGAHHVYSLHGPEGEVETEGLSLTDQPKGTLAGEDVEPYADLGFMKDNGADATGYQYLYDVRRDSKPGAQPSITYKVVDTWHVTPPSPPYQGGAKGGSDVRLRMTLVNPPGEVILAHGDPPRNKPGNPKNLWYILLPHEASESTFVTVIEPYVGSRLISKIERKDDGDTVTLTITTASGRVDTIVSALEPIRREVAGVDFAGVFGVISKHNGKAELRLSASEDEN
;
A
#
# COMPACT_ATOMS: atom_id res chain seq x y z
N MET A 1 9.97 5.81 4.45
CA MET A 1 10.89 5.03 3.60
C MET A 1 11.98 4.46 4.49
N ILE A 2 12.38 3.21 4.26
CA ILE A 2 13.44 2.52 5.01
C ILE A 2 14.48 2.07 4.00
N ASP A 3 15.69 2.62 4.13
CA ASP A 3 16.80 2.32 3.22
C ASP A 3 17.49 1.02 3.65
N VAL A 4 17.59 0.09 2.69
CA VAL A 4 18.29 -1.18 2.87
C VAL A 4 19.73 -1.09 2.39
N SER A 5 19.94 -0.44 1.26
CA SER A 5 21.24 -0.15 0.62
C SER A 5 21.17 1.19 -0.11
N ASP A 6 22.26 1.59 -0.79
CA ASP A 6 22.27 2.79 -1.65
C ASP A 6 21.30 2.69 -2.86
N LYS A 7 20.75 1.50 -3.13
CA LYS A 7 19.89 1.22 -4.29
C LYS A 7 18.52 0.65 -3.93
N ASP A 8 18.39 0.10 -2.72
CA ASP A 8 17.22 -0.65 -2.32
C ASP A 8 16.57 0.00 -1.11
N SER A 9 15.28 0.27 -1.21
CA SER A 9 14.46 0.76 -0.11
C SER A 9 13.05 0.21 -0.24
N TYR A 10 12.31 0.26 0.87
CA TYR A 10 10.88 -0.04 0.88
C TYR A 10 10.16 0.97 1.76
N ILE A 11 8.84 0.99 1.68
CA ILE A 11 7.99 1.87 2.48
C ILE A 11 7.06 1.02 3.33
N VAL A 12 6.85 1.47 4.55
CA VAL A 12 5.84 0.96 5.47
C VAL A 12 4.86 2.08 5.68
N ASP A 13 3.58 1.81 5.43
CA ASP A 13 2.48 2.68 5.81
C ASP A 13 1.69 2.00 6.94
N ILE A 14 1.49 2.73 8.04
CA ILE A 14 0.67 2.33 9.19
C ILE A 14 -0.34 3.46 9.40
N PHE A 15 -1.51 3.29 8.82
CA PHE A 15 -2.56 4.30 8.80
C PHE A 15 -3.63 3.98 9.84
N ARG A 16 -3.88 4.92 10.75
CA ARG A 16 -4.85 4.77 11.85
C ARG A 16 -5.96 5.80 11.74
N VAL A 17 -7.19 5.36 11.98
CA VAL A 17 -8.38 6.23 11.99
C VAL A 17 -9.20 5.92 13.22
N LYS A 18 -9.71 6.96 13.88
CA LYS A 18 -10.63 6.88 15.02
C LYS A 18 -11.81 7.83 14.83
N GLY A 19 -13.01 7.35 15.12
CA GLY A 19 -14.27 8.06 14.91
C GLY A 19 -14.86 7.81 13.53
N GLY A 20 -16.18 8.02 13.39
CA GLY A 20 -16.93 7.51 12.25
C GLY A 20 -17.30 6.03 12.41
N ALA A 21 -17.94 5.46 11.40
CA ALA A 21 -18.37 4.06 11.40
C ALA A 21 -17.91 3.27 10.16
N HIS A 22 -17.45 3.97 9.12
CA HIS A 22 -17.01 3.40 7.85
C HIS A 22 -15.72 4.08 7.44
N HIS A 23 -14.64 3.31 7.30
CA HIS A 23 -13.36 3.77 6.81
C HIS A 23 -13.05 3.08 5.49
N VAL A 24 -12.51 3.81 4.53
CA VAL A 24 -11.97 3.23 3.30
C VAL A 24 -10.54 3.71 3.14
N TYR A 25 -9.60 2.80 3.34
CA TYR A 25 -8.21 3.07 3.02
C TYR A 25 -8.00 2.86 1.53
N SER A 26 -7.56 3.91 0.83
CA SER A 26 -7.47 3.96 -0.62
C SER A 26 -6.03 4.18 -1.05
N LEU A 27 -5.53 3.27 -1.88
CA LEU A 27 -4.21 3.29 -2.48
C LEU A 27 -4.36 3.25 -4.00
N HIS A 28 -3.42 3.83 -4.73
CA HIS A 28 -3.25 3.55 -6.15
C HIS A 28 -1.77 3.56 -6.51
N GLY A 29 -1.43 2.87 -7.59
CA GLY A 29 -0.08 2.80 -8.13
C GLY A 29 0.10 3.65 -9.40
N PRO A 30 1.26 3.48 -10.07
CA PRO A 30 1.51 4.04 -11.39
C PRO A 30 0.71 3.32 -12.48
N GLU A 31 0.83 3.79 -13.73
CA GLU A 31 0.33 3.06 -14.90
C GLU A 31 0.95 1.67 -14.98
N GLY A 32 0.14 0.68 -15.35
CA GLY A 32 0.58 -0.69 -15.51
C GLY A 32 -0.52 -1.71 -15.27
N GLU A 33 -0.31 -2.91 -15.79
CA GLU A 33 -1.10 -4.08 -15.37
C GLU A 33 -0.74 -4.44 -13.92
N VAL A 34 -1.70 -5.05 -13.22
CA VAL A 34 -1.48 -5.59 -11.87
C VAL A 34 -1.53 -7.11 -11.85
N GLU A 35 -0.62 -7.71 -11.10
CA GLU A 35 -0.61 -9.13 -10.75
C GLU A 35 -0.95 -9.28 -9.27
N THR A 36 -1.84 -10.21 -8.94
CA THR A 36 -2.28 -10.44 -7.56
C THR A 36 -1.83 -11.79 -7.03
N GLU A 37 -1.39 -11.83 -5.78
CA GLU A 37 -1.11 -13.06 -5.04
C GLU A 37 -1.92 -13.07 -3.74
N GLY A 38 -2.48 -14.23 -3.38
CA GLY A 38 -3.25 -14.38 -2.13
C GLY A 38 -4.64 -13.73 -2.15
N LEU A 39 -5.15 -13.36 -3.33
CA LEU A 39 -6.50 -12.85 -3.54
C LEU A 39 -7.31 -13.80 -4.42
N SER A 40 -8.57 -14.01 -4.05
CA SER A 40 -9.59 -14.71 -4.84
C SER A 40 -10.64 -13.71 -5.32
N LEU A 41 -10.28 -12.93 -6.34
CA LEU A 41 -11.10 -11.83 -6.83
C LEU A 41 -12.33 -12.31 -7.61
N THR A 42 -13.47 -11.68 -7.33
CA THR A 42 -14.72 -11.83 -8.08
C THR A 42 -15.07 -10.50 -8.73
N ASP A 43 -15.36 -10.52 -10.03
CA ASP A 43 -15.77 -9.33 -10.78
C ASP A 43 -17.20 -8.91 -10.38
N GLN A 44 -17.41 -7.61 -10.20
CA GLN A 44 -18.74 -7.01 -10.16
C GLN A 44 -19.24 -6.87 -11.61
N PRO A 45 -20.37 -7.47 -12.00
CA PRO A 45 -20.74 -7.57 -13.42
C PRO A 45 -21.05 -6.24 -14.11
N LYS A 46 -21.46 -5.23 -13.36
CA LYS A 46 -21.92 -3.93 -13.89
C LYS A 46 -21.75 -2.81 -12.87
N GLY A 47 -21.95 -1.57 -13.34
CA GLY A 47 -21.94 -0.37 -12.53
C GLY A 47 -20.56 0.04 -12.04
N THR A 48 -20.54 0.72 -10.90
CA THR A 48 -19.34 1.30 -10.29
C THR A 48 -19.23 0.86 -8.84
N LEU A 49 -18.19 1.32 -8.14
CA LEU A 49 -18.08 1.08 -6.71
C LEU A 49 -19.21 1.75 -5.92
N ALA A 50 -19.82 2.81 -6.44
CA ALA A 50 -21.00 3.44 -5.84
C ALA A 50 -22.26 2.54 -5.89
N GLY A 51 -22.25 1.51 -6.74
CA GLY A 51 -23.34 0.54 -6.84
C GLY A 51 -23.43 -0.09 -8.23
N GLU A 52 -24.02 -1.28 -8.30
CA GLU A 52 -24.20 -2.02 -9.56
C GLU A 52 -25.12 -1.34 -10.56
N ASP A 53 -25.98 -0.43 -10.10
CA ASP A 53 -26.91 0.35 -10.92
C ASP A 53 -26.43 1.80 -11.17
N VAL A 54 -25.20 2.13 -10.75
CA VAL A 54 -24.60 3.45 -10.96
C VAL A 54 -23.63 3.39 -12.14
N GLU A 55 -23.98 4.07 -13.23
CA GLU A 55 -23.12 4.21 -14.41
C GLU A 55 -21.84 5.00 -14.10
N PRO A 56 -20.69 4.68 -14.72
CA PRO A 56 -19.47 5.48 -14.59
C PRO A 56 -19.70 6.96 -14.91
N TYR A 57 -19.16 7.84 -14.07
CA TYR A 57 -19.30 9.30 -14.18
C TYR A 57 -20.74 9.81 -14.08
N ALA A 58 -21.67 9.02 -13.53
CA ALA A 58 -23.02 9.48 -13.25
C ALA A 58 -22.99 10.78 -12.42
N ASP A 59 -23.77 11.77 -12.84
CA ASP A 59 -24.00 12.97 -12.03
C ASP A 59 -24.91 12.60 -10.87
N LEU A 60 -24.29 12.22 -9.75
CA LEU A 60 -24.99 11.94 -8.50
C LEU A 60 -25.32 13.22 -7.73
N GLY A 61 -25.21 14.42 -8.32
CA GLY A 61 -25.49 15.69 -7.64
C GLY A 61 -24.49 16.02 -6.53
N PHE A 62 -23.90 17.21 -6.56
CA PHE A 62 -23.03 17.66 -5.47
C PHE A 62 -23.83 17.95 -4.21
N MET A 63 -23.75 17.09 -3.17
CA MET A 63 -24.23 17.27 -1.77
C MET A 63 -25.70 17.73 -1.55
N LYS A 64 -26.38 18.29 -2.55
CA LYS A 64 -27.63 19.04 -2.44
C LYS A 64 -28.84 18.17 -2.78
N ASP A 65 -28.66 17.24 -3.73
CA ASP A 65 -29.73 16.34 -4.19
C ASP A 65 -29.59 14.91 -3.64
N ASN A 66 -28.37 14.43 -3.38
CA ASN A 66 -28.10 13.07 -2.85
C ASN A 66 -27.26 13.03 -1.55
N GLY A 67 -26.95 14.17 -0.94
CA GLY A 67 -26.30 14.23 0.38
C GLY A 67 -25.05 13.33 0.54
N ALA A 68 -25.11 12.40 1.50
CA ALA A 68 -24.04 11.45 1.85
C ALA A 68 -23.69 10.43 0.74
N ASP A 69 -24.46 10.37 -0.35
CA ASP A 69 -24.24 9.44 -1.45
C ASP A 69 -23.25 9.99 -2.51
N ALA A 70 -22.85 11.26 -2.42
CA ALA A 70 -21.81 11.87 -3.26
C ALA A 70 -20.39 11.43 -2.82
N THR A 71 -20.08 10.15 -2.99
CA THR A 71 -18.88 9.48 -2.46
C THR A 71 -17.64 9.57 -3.35
N GLY A 72 -17.81 9.94 -4.62
CA GLY A 72 -16.75 9.84 -5.64
C GLY A 72 -16.54 8.41 -6.17
N TYR A 73 -17.23 7.41 -5.60
CA TYR A 73 -17.11 6.01 -6.03
C TYR A 73 -17.72 5.73 -7.41
N GLN A 74 -18.52 6.65 -7.95
CA GLN A 74 -18.99 6.59 -9.34
C GLN A 74 -17.86 6.75 -10.38
N TYR A 75 -16.68 7.20 -9.95
CA TYR A 75 -15.49 7.29 -10.80
C TYR A 75 -14.64 6.02 -10.76
N LEU A 76 -15.04 5.01 -9.98
CA LEU A 76 -14.33 3.74 -9.83
C LEU A 76 -15.15 2.60 -10.44
N TYR A 77 -14.66 2.01 -11.52
CA TYR A 77 -15.35 1.00 -12.33
C TYR A 77 -14.49 -0.26 -12.52
N ASP A 78 -14.97 -1.27 -13.26
CA ASP A 78 -14.32 -2.59 -13.39
C ASP A 78 -13.97 -3.20 -12.02
N VAL A 79 -14.95 -3.14 -11.10
CA VAL A 79 -14.76 -3.48 -9.69
C VAL A 79 -14.53 -4.98 -9.53
N ARG A 80 -13.51 -5.36 -8.76
CA ARG A 80 -13.20 -6.73 -8.36
C ARG A 80 -13.05 -6.82 -6.86
N ARG A 81 -13.63 -7.83 -6.22
CA ARG A 81 -13.66 -7.95 -4.76
C ARG A 81 -13.14 -9.29 -4.29
N ASP A 82 -12.37 -9.28 -3.21
CA ASP A 82 -12.16 -10.44 -2.35
C ASP A 82 -12.69 -10.10 -0.96
N SER A 83 -13.79 -10.73 -0.55
CA SER A 83 -14.45 -10.45 0.72
C SER A 83 -13.72 -11.02 1.93
N LYS A 84 -12.78 -11.95 1.72
CA LYS A 84 -12.06 -12.66 2.79
C LYS A 84 -10.62 -12.95 2.34
N PRO A 85 -9.82 -11.89 2.11
CA PRO A 85 -8.43 -12.06 1.69
C PRO A 85 -7.63 -12.83 2.74
N GLY A 86 -6.50 -13.41 2.31
CA GLY A 86 -5.54 -14.01 3.23
C GLY A 86 -4.88 -12.98 4.17
N ALA A 87 -3.93 -13.45 4.98
CA ALA A 87 -3.21 -12.58 5.92
C ALA A 87 -2.32 -11.54 5.22
N GLN A 88 -1.77 -11.87 4.04
CA GLN A 88 -0.82 -11.00 3.34
C GLN A 88 -1.03 -11.03 1.81
N PRO A 89 -2.22 -10.69 1.30
CA PRO A 89 -2.42 -10.55 -0.13
C PRO A 89 -1.51 -9.44 -0.67
N SER A 90 -1.20 -9.51 -1.95
CA SER A 90 -0.40 -8.48 -2.59
C SER A 90 -0.83 -8.19 -4.01
N ILE A 91 -0.60 -6.94 -4.40
CA ILE A 91 -0.87 -6.41 -5.72
C ILE A 91 0.45 -5.85 -6.25
N THR A 92 0.92 -6.37 -7.37
CA THR A 92 2.18 -5.95 -8.01
C THR A 92 1.88 -5.22 -9.31
N TYR A 93 2.21 -3.94 -9.35
CA TYR A 93 2.13 -3.14 -10.57
C TYR A 93 3.35 -3.43 -11.45
N LYS A 94 3.09 -3.72 -12.73
CA LYS A 94 4.10 -3.71 -13.81
C LYS A 94 4.26 -2.29 -14.30
N VAL A 95 5.20 -1.56 -13.72
CA VAL A 95 5.27 -0.11 -13.89
C VAL A 95 5.59 0.23 -15.34
N VAL A 96 4.74 1.05 -15.96
CA VAL A 96 5.01 1.69 -17.24
C VAL A 96 5.71 3.03 -16.97
N ASP A 97 6.84 3.26 -17.64
CA ASP A 97 7.52 4.55 -17.61
C ASP A 97 6.82 5.57 -18.53
N THR A 98 5.61 5.97 -18.13
CA THR A 98 4.71 6.89 -18.86
C THR A 98 5.40 8.18 -19.28
N TRP A 99 6.35 8.65 -18.47
CA TRP A 99 7.02 9.94 -18.64
C TRP A 99 8.43 9.83 -19.21
N HIS A 100 8.90 8.62 -19.52
CA HIS A 100 10.24 8.36 -20.05
C HIS A 100 11.36 8.95 -19.17
N VAL A 101 11.21 8.82 -17.85
CA VAL A 101 12.18 9.34 -16.87
C VAL A 101 13.27 8.32 -16.53
N THR A 102 13.08 7.05 -16.91
CA THR A 102 14.12 6.03 -16.73
C THR A 102 15.17 6.13 -17.85
N PRO A 103 16.46 5.94 -17.54
CA PRO A 103 17.48 5.81 -18.58
C PRO A 103 17.11 4.65 -19.52
N PRO A 104 17.33 4.78 -20.84
CA PRO A 104 17.04 3.70 -21.77
C PRO A 104 17.82 2.44 -21.37
N SER A 105 17.09 1.33 -21.15
CA SER A 105 17.73 0.02 -20.98
C SER A 105 18.53 -0.34 -22.24
N PRO A 106 19.69 -1.00 -22.13
CA PRO A 106 20.34 -1.61 -23.28
C PRO A 106 19.33 -2.50 -24.02
N PRO A 107 19.29 -2.48 -25.36
CA PRO A 107 18.30 -3.25 -26.10
C PRO A 107 18.44 -4.74 -25.76
N TYR A 108 17.41 -5.32 -25.13
CA TYR A 108 17.23 -6.76 -25.10
C TYR A 108 17.00 -7.21 -26.55
N GLN A 109 17.72 -8.25 -27.00
CA GLN A 109 17.55 -8.81 -28.34
C GLN A 109 16.13 -9.39 -28.46
N GLY A 110 15.17 -8.58 -28.90
CA GLY A 110 13.76 -8.98 -28.96
C GLY A 110 12.76 -7.84 -28.88
N GLY A 111 12.95 -6.75 -29.63
CA GLY A 111 11.86 -5.86 -30.07
C GLY A 111 11.14 -4.98 -29.02
N ALA A 112 11.40 -5.10 -27.73
CA ALA A 112 10.82 -4.19 -26.73
C ALA A 112 11.64 -2.89 -26.64
N LYS A 113 11.00 -1.73 -26.86
CA LYS A 113 11.62 -0.42 -26.59
C LYS A 113 11.96 -0.34 -25.11
N GLY A 114 13.24 -0.08 -24.82
CA GLY A 114 13.86 -0.29 -23.51
C GLY A 114 13.25 0.51 -22.37
N GLY A 115 13.04 -0.20 -21.26
CA GLY A 115 12.80 0.29 -19.90
C GLY A 115 13.20 -0.82 -18.93
N SER A 116 13.58 -0.49 -17.70
CA SER A 116 13.81 -1.51 -16.67
C SER A 116 12.48 -2.17 -16.30
N ASP A 117 12.46 -3.48 -16.05
CA ASP A 117 11.26 -4.19 -15.55
C ASP A 117 11.02 -3.81 -14.08
N VAL A 118 10.57 -2.55 -13.88
CA VAL A 118 10.28 -1.99 -12.56
C VAL A 118 8.94 -2.54 -12.11
N ARG A 119 8.95 -3.12 -10.91
CA ARG A 119 7.77 -3.62 -10.23
C ARG A 119 7.55 -2.80 -8.96
N LEU A 120 6.29 -2.54 -8.65
CA LEU A 120 5.89 -1.96 -7.37
C LEU A 120 4.90 -2.92 -6.73
N ARG A 121 5.32 -3.62 -5.67
CA ARG A 121 4.45 -4.54 -4.93
C ARG A 121 3.90 -3.87 -3.69
N MET A 122 2.60 -3.88 -3.54
CA MET A 122 1.89 -3.49 -2.33
C MET A 122 1.43 -4.77 -1.62
N THR A 123 1.96 -5.03 -0.43
CA THR A 123 1.54 -6.14 0.43
C THR A 123 0.67 -5.59 1.55
N LEU A 124 -0.59 -6.01 1.59
CA LEU A 124 -1.54 -5.59 2.62
C LEU A 124 -1.37 -6.53 3.82
N VAL A 125 -1.02 -6.02 4.99
CA VAL A 125 -0.63 -6.85 6.15
C VAL A 125 -1.79 -6.96 7.15
N ASN A 126 -2.43 -8.13 7.15
CA ASN A 126 -3.67 -8.44 7.87
C ASN A 126 -4.75 -7.38 7.57
N PRO A 127 -5.18 -7.22 6.31
CA PRO A 127 -6.25 -6.27 5.98
C PRO A 127 -7.51 -6.61 6.80
N PRO A 128 -8.17 -5.62 7.42
CA PRO A 128 -9.23 -5.87 8.40
C PRO A 128 -10.60 -6.22 7.79
N GLY A 129 -10.71 -6.19 6.46
CA GLY A 129 -11.97 -6.40 5.74
C GLY A 129 -11.73 -6.91 4.33
N GLU A 130 -12.64 -6.58 3.42
CA GLU A 130 -12.49 -6.94 2.02
C GLU A 130 -11.36 -6.15 1.33
N VAL A 131 -10.87 -6.68 0.22
CA VAL A 131 -9.97 -5.98 -0.71
C VAL A 131 -10.71 -5.78 -2.02
N ILE A 132 -10.77 -4.54 -2.47
CA ILE A 132 -11.39 -4.17 -3.74
C ILE A 132 -10.32 -3.62 -4.68
N LEU A 133 -10.33 -4.09 -5.91
CA LEU A 133 -9.63 -3.45 -7.03
C LEU A 133 -10.64 -2.74 -7.92
N ALA A 134 -10.30 -1.56 -8.42
CA ALA A 134 -11.11 -0.84 -9.39
C ALA A 134 -10.22 0.00 -10.31
N HIS A 135 -10.72 0.33 -11.49
CA HIS A 135 -10.13 1.35 -12.34
C HIS A 135 -10.68 2.73 -11.97
N GLY A 136 -9.80 3.72 -11.96
CA GLY A 136 -10.17 5.14 -11.96
C GLY A 136 -9.43 5.89 -13.07
N ASP A 137 -10.10 6.82 -13.72
CA ASP A 137 -9.48 7.63 -14.77
C ASP A 137 -8.75 8.85 -14.15
N PRO A 138 -7.44 9.03 -14.44
CA PRO A 138 -6.76 10.26 -14.04
C PRO A 138 -7.31 11.46 -14.84
N PRO A 139 -7.05 12.70 -14.38
CA PRO A 139 -7.47 13.91 -15.10
C PRO A 139 -7.06 13.89 -16.57
N ARG A 140 -8.01 14.12 -17.48
CA ARG A 140 -7.78 14.09 -18.94
C ARG A 140 -7.19 15.37 -19.53
N ASN A 141 -6.92 16.36 -18.68
CA ASN A 141 -6.40 17.67 -19.07
C ASN A 141 -4.88 17.70 -19.32
N LYS A 142 -4.18 16.58 -19.10
CA LYS A 142 -2.74 16.45 -19.35
C LYS A 142 -2.48 15.38 -20.41
N PRO A 143 -1.95 15.74 -21.59
CA PRO A 143 -1.50 14.76 -22.57
C PRO A 143 -0.49 13.80 -21.96
N GLY A 144 -0.61 12.51 -22.25
CA GLY A 144 0.26 11.46 -21.73
C GLY A 144 -0.25 10.79 -20.45
N ASN A 145 -1.28 11.33 -19.78
CA ASN A 145 -1.88 10.61 -18.64
C ASN A 145 -2.43 9.24 -19.08
N PRO A 146 -2.29 8.21 -18.22
CA PRO A 146 -2.72 6.87 -18.55
C PRO A 146 -4.23 6.81 -18.78
N LYS A 147 -4.68 5.78 -19.51
CA LYS A 147 -6.12 5.57 -19.70
C LYS A 147 -6.79 5.40 -18.33
N ASN A 148 -6.28 4.53 -17.48
CA ASN A 148 -6.80 4.36 -16.14
C ASN A 148 -5.66 3.97 -15.20
N LEU A 149 -5.94 4.02 -13.91
CA LEU A 149 -5.07 3.52 -12.86
C LEU A 149 -5.84 2.47 -12.06
N TRP A 150 -5.12 1.47 -11.57
CA TRP A 150 -5.66 0.55 -10.57
C TRP A 150 -5.65 1.21 -9.20
N TYR A 151 -6.82 1.17 -8.55
CA TYR A 151 -7.03 1.50 -7.16
C TYR A 151 -7.15 0.21 -6.34
N ILE A 152 -6.64 0.25 -5.12
CA ILE A 152 -6.79 -0.78 -4.10
C ILE A 152 -7.54 -0.12 -2.93
N LEU A 153 -8.68 -0.68 -2.56
CA LEU A 153 -9.53 -0.12 -1.51
C LEU A 153 -9.78 -1.17 -0.45
N LEU A 154 -9.63 -0.75 0.81
CA LEU A 154 -9.85 -1.59 1.98
C LEU A 154 -10.94 -0.93 2.83
N PRO A 155 -12.23 -1.16 2.49
CA PRO A 155 -13.32 -0.72 3.34
C PRO A 155 -13.32 -1.53 4.64
N HIS A 156 -13.66 -0.86 5.73
CA HIS A 156 -13.75 -1.46 7.05
C HIS A 156 -14.80 -0.74 7.89
N GLU A 157 -15.75 -1.50 8.43
CA GLU A 157 -16.80 -1.00 9.31
C GLU A 157 -16.37 -1.14 10.76
N ALA A 158 -15.82 -0.06 11.30
CA ALA A 158 -15.38 0.00 12.68
C ALA A 158 -15.27 1.46 13.14
N SER A 159 -15.37 1.69 14.44
CA SER A 159 -15.09 3.01 15.04
C SER A 159 -13.61 3.35 15.07
N GLU A 160 -12.75 2.34 14.93
CA GLU A 160 -11.28 2.46 14.90
C GLU A 160 -10.71 1.50 13.86
N SER A 161 -9.65 1.89 13.16
CA SER A 161 -9.02 1.04 12.15
C SER A 161 -7.52 1.26 12.10
N THR A 162 -6.78 0.18 11.84
CA THR A 162 -5.35 0.20 11.60
C THR A 162 -5.04 -0.58 10.33
N PHE A 163 -4.72 0.15 9.26
CA PHE A 163 -4.29 -0.41 7.99
C PHE A 163 -2.77 -0.44 7.93
N VAL A 164 -2.21 -1.55 7.46
CA VAL A 164 -0.77 -1.70 7.32
C VAL A 164 -0.44 -2.17 5.91
N THR A 165 0.42 -1.43 5.21
CA THR A 165 0.88 -1.77 3.86
C THR A 165 2.40 -1.70 3.79
N VAL A 166 3.01 -2.72 3.19
CA VAL A 166 4.42 -2.69 2.81
C VAL A 166 4.52 -2.50 1.30
N ILE A 167 5.18 -1.42 0.88
CA ILE A 167 5.34 -1.04 -0.51
C ILE A 167 6.80 -1.28 -0.91
N GLU A 168 7.00 -2.15 -1.88
CA GLU A 168 8.29 -2.70 -2.27
C GLU A 168 8.52 -2.46 -3.76
N PRO A 169 9.31 -1.43 -4.15
CA PRO A 169 9.81 -1.31 -5.51
C PRO A 169 10.96 -2.30 -5.74
N TYR A 170 11.04 -2.90 -6.93
CA TYR A 170 12.18 -3.75 -7.32
C TYR A 170 12.33 -3.87 -8.83
N VAL A 171 13.54 -4.24 -9.26
CA VAL A 171 13.84 -4.69 -10.64
C VAL A 171 14.35 -6.11 -10.57
N GLY A 172 13.71 -7.03 -11.29
CA GLY A 172 14.06 -8.45 -11.27
C GLY A 172 13.54 -9.17 -10.04
N SER A 173 14.26 -9.12 -8.92
CA SER A 173 13.94 -9.91 -7.72
C SER A 173 13.50 -9.06 -6.53
N ARG A 174 12.60 -9.60 -5.72
CA ARG A 174 12.10 -8.98 -4.49
C ARG A 174 13.21 -8.82 -3.44
N LEU A 175 13.12 -7.74 -2.69
CA LEU A 175 13.97 -7.40 -1.55
C LEU A 175 13.49 -8.07 -0.25
N ILE A 176 12.18 -8.19 -0.06
CA ILE A 176 11.53 -8.64 1.18
C ILE A 176 11.15 -10.12 1.05
N SER A 177 11.64 -10.93 1.98
CA SER A 177 11.36 -12.37 2.05
C SER A 177 10.28 -12.71 3.08
N LYS A 178 10.13 -11.90 4.14
CA LYS A 178 9.15 -12.15 5.21
C LYS A 178 8.65 -10.85 5.83
N ILE A 179 7.36 -10.80 6.14
CA ILE A 179 6.73 -9.73 6.92
C ILE A 179 5.97 -10.37 8.07
N GLU A 180 6.16 -9.88 9.28
CA GLU A 180 5.44 -10.31 10.48
C GLU A 180 4.88 -9.09 11.18
N ARG A 181 3.60 -9.15 11.57
CA ARG A 181 2.92 -8.10 12.33
C ARG A 181 2.54 -8.63 13.70
N LYS A 182 2.82 -7.83 14.72
CA LYS A 182 2.34 -8.04 16.09
C LYS A 182 1.74 -6.74 16.60
N ASP A 183 0.51 -6.84 17.08
CA ASP A 183 -0.20 -5.74 17.74
C ASP A 183 -0.20 -6.01 19.26
N ASP A 184 0.04 -4.96 20.05
CA ASP A 184 0.09 -4.99 21.51
C ASP A 184 -0.51 -3.69 22.05
N GLY A 185 -1.80 -3.73 22.38
CA GLY A 185 -2.60 -2.52 22.58
C GLY A 185 -2.54 -1.61 21.35
N ASP A 186 -2.21 -0.35 21.56
CA ASP A 186 -2.09 0.67 20.49
C ASP A 186 -0.74 0.63 19.76
N THR A 187 0.13 -0.34 20.07
CA THR A 187 1.42 -0.49 19.40
C THR A 187 1.36 -1.54 18.29
N VAL A 188 1.71 -1.13 17.08
CA VAL A 188 1.99 -2.01 15.95
C VAL A 188 3.49 -2.22 15.84
N THR A 189 3.91 -3.48 15.81
CA THR A 189 5.30 -3.87 15.51
C THR A 189 5.34 -4.70 14.24
N LEU A 190 6.17 -4.28 13.29
CA LEU A 190 6.48 -5.06 12.10
C LEU A 190 7.90 -5.59 12.17
N THR A 191 8.09 -6.88 11.88
CA THR A 191 9.41 -7.46 11.62
C THR A 191 9.48 -7.84 10.16
N ILE A 192 10.39 -7.19 9.43
CA ILE A 192 10.58 -7.36 8.00
C ILE A 192 11.95 -7.99 7.79
N THR A 193 11.98 -9.17 7.17
CA THR A 193 13.23 -9.84 6.79
C THR A 193 13.44 -9.63 5.30
N THR A 194 14.63 -9.14 4.95
CA THR A 194 15.07 -9.01 3.56
C THR A 194 15.65 -10.33 3.04
N ALA A 195 15.71 -10.51 1.73
CA ALA A 195 16.36 -11.65 1.09
C ALA A 195 17.86 -11.77 1.44
N SER A 196 18.50 -10.65 1.80
CA SER A 196 19.90 -10.62 2.27
C SER A 196 20.09 -11.14 3.71
N GLY A 197 19.00 -11.32 4.46
CA GLY A 197 19.04 -11.68 5.88
C GLY A 197 19.07 -10.51 6.85
N ARG A 198 19.11 -9.24 6.38
CA ARG A 198 18.82 -8.08 7.23
C ARG A 198 17.39 -8.17 7.76
N VAL A 199 17.22 -7.86 9.05
CA VAL A 199 15.92 -7.81 9.73
C VAL A 199 15.68 -6.39 10.23
N ASP A 200 14.57 -5.81 9.82
CA ASP A 200 14.11 -4.50 10.28
C ASP A 200 12.90 -4.68 11.21
N THR A 201 12.99 -4.13 12.43
CA THR A 201 11.89 -4.05 13.38
C THR A 201 11.37 -2.62 13.44
N ILE A 202 10.14 -2.41 12.97
CA ILE A 202 9.45 -1.13 12.95
C ILE A 202 8.45 -1.12 14.08
N VAL A 203 8.49 -0.10 14.92
CA VAL A 203 7.54 0.12 16.02
C VAL A 203 6.78 1.40 15.73
N SER A 204 5.46 1.36 15.92
CA SER A 204 4.59 2.54 15.89
C SER A 204 3.55 2.40 17.00
N ALA A 205 3.56 3.33 17.95
CA ALA A 205 2.62 3.41 19.07
C ALA A 205 1.88 4.76 19.03
N LEU A 206 0.69 4.83 19.62
CA LEU A 206 -0.04 6.09 19.80
C LEU A 206 0.52 6.93 20.96
N GLU A 207 1.04 6.28 21.99
CA GLU A 207 1.64 6.89 23.17
C GLU A 207 3.10 6.45 23.31
N PRO A 208 3.99 7.27 23.91
CA PRO A 208 5.37 6.89 24.13
C PRO A 208 5.50 5.60 24.95
N ILE A 209 6.27 4.65 24.44
CA ILE A 209 6.59 3.41 25.14
C ILE A 209 8.05 3.38 25.53
N ARG A 210 8.38 2.66 26.62
CA ARG A 210 9.76 2.34 27.01
C ARG A 210 9.91 0.85 27.23
N ARG A 211 10.66 0.17 26.35
CA ARG A 211 10.92 -1.28 26.44
C ARG A 211 12.06 -1.71 25.54
N GLU A 212 12.58 -2.90 25.78
CA GLU A 212 13.51 -3.54 24.85
C GLU A 212 12.77 -3.97 23.57
N VAL A 213 13.28 -3.56 22.41
CA VAL A 213 12.80 -3.95 21.09
C VAL A 213 13.99 -4.45 20.27
N ALA A 214 13.93 -5.70 19.80
CA ALA A 214 15.00 -6.32 19.01
C ALA A 214 16.41 -6.23 19.65
N GLY A 215 16.48 -6.26 20.99
CA GLY A 215 17.73 -6.14 21.75
C GLY A 215 18.25 -4.72 21.91
N VAL A 216 17.43 -3.70 21.65
CA VAL A 216 17.74 -2.27 21.84
C VAL A 216 16.73 -1.66 22.81
N ASP A 217 17.21 -0.92 23.79
CA ASP A 217 16.35 -0.12 24.67
C ASP A 217 15.69 1.01 23.86
N PHE A 218 14.40 0.87 23.55
CA PHE A 218 13.63 1.83 22.78
C PHE A 218 12.77 2.70 23.71
N ALA A 219 12.78 4.01 23.44
CA ALA A 219 11.89 4.99 24.05
C ALA A 219 11.33 5.92 22.96
N GLY A 220 10.01 5.96 22.79
CA GLY A 220 9.36 6.83 21.80
C GLY A 220 8.05 6.28 21.26
N VAL A 221 7.52 6.94 20.23
CA VAL A 221 6.26 6.58 19.55
C VAL A 221 6.50 5.89 18.21
N PHE A 222 7.65 6.12 17.57
CA PHE A 222 8.02 5.47 16.33
C PHE A 222 9.50 5.13 16.31
N GLY A 223 9.86 3.97 15.77
CA GLY A 223 11.24 3.55 15.65
C GLY A 223 11.47 2.53 14.54
N VAL A 224 12.65 2.58 13.93
CA VAL A 224 13.15 1.54 13.01
C VAL A 224 14.48 1.05 13.54
N ILE A 225 14.52 -0.24 13.89
CA ILE A 225 15.71 -0.91 14.40
C ILE A 225 16.13 -1.95 13.37
N SER A 226 17.35 -1.82 12.85
CA SER A 226 17.86 -2.69 11.80
C SER A 226 18.94 -3.59 12.36
N LYS A 227 18.78 -4.90 12.17
CA LYS A 227 19.76 -5.92 12.52
C LYS A 227 20.37 -6.52 11.27
N HIS A 228 21.69 -6.42 11.14
CA HIS A 228 22.45 -7.04 10.06
C HIS A 228 23.75 -7.63 10.61
N ASN A 229 24.09 -8.87 10.22
CA ASN A 229 25.26 -9.60 10.72
C ASN A 229 25.35 -9.62 12.26
N GLY A 230 24.21 -9.81 12.93
CA GLY A 230 24.12 -9.90 14.39
C GLY A 230 24.15 -8.57 15.15
N LYS A 231 24.44 -7.44 14.49
CA LYS A 231 24.45 -6.11 15.12
C LYS A 231 23.12 -5.41 14.88
N ALA A 232 22.46 -4.98 15.95
CA ALA A 232 21.26 -4.16 15.90
C ALA A 232 21.60 -2.67 16.07
N GLU A 233 20.94 -1.81 15.31
CA GLU A 233 21.14 -0.37 15.33
C GLU A 233 19.80 0.35 15.18
N LEU A 234 19.55 1.34 16.04
CA LEU A 234 18.41 2.25 15.90
C LEU A 234 18.70 3.22 14.74
N ARG A 235 17.92 3.11 13.66
CA ARG A 235 18.10 3.90 12.43
C ARG A 235 17.28 5.18 12.40
N LEU A 236 16.13 5.15 13.06
CA LEU A 236 15.19 6.26 13.13
C LEU A 236 14.39 6.13 14.42
N SER A 237 14.16 7.24 15.10
CA SER A 237 13.24 7.31 16.23
C SER A 237 12.55 8.66 16.28
N ALA A 238 11.28 8.65 16.70
CA ALA A 238 10.57 9.84 17.14
C ALA A 238 10.17 9.63 18.61
N SER A 239 10.62 10.54 19.46
CA SER A 239 10.16 10.73 20.84
C SER A 239 9.32 12.00 20.89
N GLU A 240 8.30 12.04 21.74
CA GLU A 240 7.78 13.35 22.16
C GLU A 240 8.87 14.02 23.02
N ASP A 241 9.15 15.29 22.76
CA ASP A 241 10.01 16.09 23.64
C ASP A 241 9.38 16.12 25.04
N GLU A 242 10.14 15.78 26.06
CA GLU A 242 9.77 16.07 27.45
C GLU A 242 9.68 17.59 27.59
N ASN A 243 8.47 18.14 27.55
CA ASN A 243 8.18 19.51 28.01
C ASN A 243 8.44 19.64 29.51
#